data_AF-A0A966MDB7-F1
#
_entry.id   AF-A0A966MDB7-F1
#
_cell.length_a   1.000
_cell.length_b   1.000
_cell.length_c   1.000
_cell.angle_alpha   90.00
_cell.angle_beta   90.00
_cell.angle_gamma   90.00
#
_symmetry.space_group_name_H-M   'P 1'
#
loop_
_entity.id
_entity.type
_entity.pdbx_description
1 polymer ?
#
loop_
_entity_poly.entity_id
_entity_poly.type
_entity_poly.pdbx_seq_one_letter_code
_entity_poly.pdbx_strand_id
1 'polypeptide(L)'
;MSQVIGLELNLPLTLWLPIGSCVDINTYFLAALRSVGIEAGYITGFFFPEEKKNRCDDGHCWVVTRLNGEVLEWDIAHHLKMGTRDIDAGLNPKPGKRFGCFHSMGLDFPDLKIYGLKALIEPLQIYNGKVSGFESPQIELIAD
;
A
#
# COMPACT_ATOMS: atom_id res chain seq x y z
N MET A 1 -30.45 5.65 -18.69
CA MET A 1 -30.36 4.33 -18.04
C MET A 1 -28.89 4.03 -17.86
N SER A 2 -28.36 4.26 -16.66
CA SER A 2 -26.94 4.04 -16.36
C SER A 2 -26.80 2.61 -15.85
N GLN A 3 -26.17 1.74 -16.64
CA GLN A 3 -25.83 0.40 -16.19
C GLN A 3 -24.68 0.50 -15.18
N VAL A 4 -25.00 0.24 -13.92
CA VAL A 4 -24.01 -0.05 -12.88
C VAL A 4 -23.46 -1.44 -13.19
N ILE A 5 -22.20 -1.52 -13.63
CA ILE A 5 -21.50 -2.80 -13.77
C ILE A 5 -21.11 -3.23 -12.35
N GLY A 6 -22.00 -3.99 -11.69
CA GLY A 6 -21.66 -4.71 -10.48
C GLY A 6 -20.77 -5.89 -10.84
N LEU A 7 -19.47 -5.77 -10.58
CA LEU A 7 -18.56 -6.90 -10.57
C LEU A 7 -18.77 -7.67 -9.26
N GLU A 8 -19.67 -8.66 -9.28
CA GLU A 8 -19.70 -9.72 -8.27
C GLU A 8 -18.45 -10.60 -8.46
N LEU A 9 -17.39 -10.29 -7.71
CA LEU A 9 -16.21 -11.16 -7.59
C LEU A 9 -16.58 -12.41 -6.78
N ASN A 10 -17.14 -13.42 -7.45
CA ASN A 10 -17.14 -14.80 -6.96
C ASN A 10 -15.73 -15.39 -7.11
N LEU A 11 -14.81 -14.95 -6.26
CA LEU A 11 -13.54 -15.64 -6.05
C LEU A 11 -13.80 -16.82 -5.12
N PRO A 12 -13.62 -18.07 -5.56
CA PRO A 12 -13.78 -19.22 -4.69
C PRO A 12 -12.79 -19.07 -3.54
N LEU A 13 -13.34 -19.08 -2.34
CA LEU A 13 -12.63 -19.23 -1.08
C LEU A 13 -11.69 -20.45 -1.17
N THR A 14 -10.45 -20.26 -1.61
CA THR A 14 -9.35 -21.11 -1.19
C THR A 14 -9.06 -20.77 0.26
N LEU A 15 -9.85 -21.43 1.11
CA LEU A 15 -9.53 -21.81 2.48
C LEU A 15 -8.03 -22.20 2.52
N TRP A 16 -7.25 -21.58 3.40
CA TRP A 16 -5.80 -21.78 3.63
C TRP A 16 -4.80 -20.92 2.83
N LEU A 17 -4.82 -19.60 3.04
CA LEU A 17 -3.56 -18.84 3.10
C LEU A 17 -3.53 -18.14 4.48
N PRO A 18 -2.40 -18.15 5.21
CA PRO A 18 -2.29 -17.37 6.44
C PRO A 18 -2.67 -15.93 6.11
N ILE A 19 -3.36 -15.25 7.03
CA ILE A 19 -3.75 -13.83 6.94
C ILE A 19 -2.64 -13.07 6.20
N GLY A 20 -2.86 -12.77 4.91
CA GLY A 20 -1.80 -12.23 4.06
C GLY A 20 -1.32 -10.89 4.62
N SER A 21 -0.04 -10.59 4.45
CA SER A 21 0.48 -9.27 4.79
C SER A 21 -0.26 -8.19 3.98
N CYS A 22 -0.19 -6.92 4.40
CA CYS A 22 -0.75 -5.81 3.61
C CYS A 22 -0.18 -5.78 2.19
N VAL A 23 1.08 -6.23 2.01
CA VAL A 23 1.74 -6.39 0.72
C VAL A 23 1.05 -7.46 -0.11
N ASP A 24 0.76 -8.64 0.44
CA ASP A 24 0.08 -9.73 -0.28
C ASP A 24 -1.30 -9.30 -0.77
N ILE A 25 -2.11 -8.73 0.13
CA ILE A 25 -3.47 -8.26 -0.17
C ILE A 25 -3.45 -7.26 -1.32
N ASN A 26 -2.60 -6.24 -1.23
CA ASN A 26 -2.51 -5.19 -2.25
C ASN A 26 -1.92 -5.72 -3.56
N THR A 27 -1.01 -6.71 -3.51
CA THR A 27 -0.44 -7.32 -4.72
C THR A 27 -1.49 -8.12 -5.48
N TYR A 28 -2.30 -8.93 -4.77
CA TYR A 28 -3.41 -9.65 -5.39
C TYR A 28 -4.45 -8.68 -5.98
N PHE A 29 -4.79 -7.62 -5.25
CA PHE A 29 -5.74 -6.60 -5.75
C PHE A 29 -5.20 -5.88 -6.99
N LEU A 30 -3.95 -5.43 -6.97
CA LEU A 30 -3.29 -4.81 -8.11
C LEU A 30 -3.27 -5.73 -9.34
N ALA A 31 -2.96 -7.02 -9.14
CA ALA A 31 -2.95 -8.01 -10.21
C ALA A 31 -4.36 -8.20 -10.81
N ALA A 32 -5.38 -8.27 -9.96
CA ALA A 32 -6.78 -8.40 -10.39
C ALA A 32 -7.26 -7.18 -11.19
N LEU A 33 -6.92 -5.96 -10.76
CA LEU A 33 -7.24 -4.73 -11.51
C LEU A 33 -6.56 -4.71 -12.88
N ARG A 34 -5.26 -5.02 -12.91
CA ARG A 34 -4.48 -5.01 -14.16
C ARG A 34 -4.91 -6.10 -15.14
N SER A 35 -5.39 -7.25 -14.65
CA SER A 35 -5.83 -8.35 -15.51
C SER A 35 -7.09 -8.00 -16.32
N VAL A 36 -7.89 -7.06 -15.83
CA VAL A 36 -9.08 -6.53 -16.53
C VAL A 36 -8.80 -5.18 -17.23
N GLY A 37 -7.54 -4.77 -17.33
CA GLY A 37 -7.12 -3.57 -18.05
C GLY A 37 -7.31 -2.25 -17.28
N ILE A 38 -7.55 -2.29 -15.97
CA ILE A 38 -7.62 -1.08 -15.16
C ILE A 38 -6.20 -0.56 -14.90
N GLU A 39 -5.97 0.72 -15.21
CA GLU A 39 -4.73 1.41 -14.85
C GLU A 39 -4.65 1.50 -13.32
N ALA A 40 -3.64 0.82 -12.75
CA ALA A 40 -3.47 0.73 -11.31
C ALA A 40 -1.99 0.80 -10.90
N GLY A 41 -1.74 1.48 -9.79
CA GLY A 41 -0.44 1.66 -9.16
C GLY A 41 -0.42 1.15 -7.72
N TYR A 42 0.77 0.90 -7.22
CA TYR A 42 1.01 0.51 -5.84
C TYR A 42 1.76 1.64 -5.15
N ILE A 43 1.28 2.08 -3.99
CA ILE A 43 1.90 3.12 -3.19
C ILE A 43 2.41 2.52 -1.89
N THR A 44 3.58 3.00 -1.48
CA THR A 44 4.25 2.65 -0.25
C THR A 44 4.62 3.92 0.50
N GLY A 45 4.49 3.88 1.82
CA GLY A 45 4.71 5.05 2.65
C GLY A 45 4.49 4.75 4.12
N PHE A 46 3.94 5.71 4.85
CA PHE A 46 3.72 5.60 6.30
C PHE A 46 2.29 5.96 6.67
N PHE A 47 1.75 5.26 7.67
CA PHE A 47 0.48 5.58 8.29
C PHE A 47 0.72 5.97 9.74
N PHE A 48 0.26 7.16 10.12
CA PHE A 48 0.30 7.70 11.47
C PHE A 48 -1.11 7.63 12.05
N PRO A 49 -1.41 6.60 12.87
CA PRO A 49 -2.72 6.46 13.48
C PRO A 49 -3.01 7.65 14.40
N GLU A 50 -4.26 8.12 14.42
CA GLU A 50 -4.66 9.24 15.27
C GLU A 50 -4.34 8.97 16.76
N GLU A 51 -4.52 7.73 17.22
CA GLU A 51 -4.21 7.31 18.58
C GLU A 51 -2.71 7.37 18.94
N LYS A 52 -1.82 7.38 17.94
CA LYS A 52 -0.36 7.49 18.11
C LYS A 52 0.19 8.89 17.78
N LYS A 53 -0.68 9.87 17.51
CA LYS A 53 -0.33 11.26 17.16
C LYS A 53 0.64 11.32 15.97
N ASN A 54 1.91 11.64 16.23
CA ASN A 54 2.94 11.88 15.21
C ASN A 54 3.92 10.71 15.07
N ARG A 55 3.62 9.54 15.65
CA ARG A 55 4.50 8.37 15.63
C ARG A 55 3.90 7.19 14.85
N CYS A 56 4.76 6.50 14.11
CA CYS A 56 4.46 5.18 13.55
C CYS A 56 5.67 4.25 13.75
N ASP A 57 5.39 2.95 13.83
CA ASP A 57 6.39 1.91 14.10
C ASP A 57 6.66 1.03 12.86
N ASP A 58 5.71 1.02 11.92
CA ASP A 58 5.80 0.38 10.63
C ASP A 58 5.39 1.38 9.56
N GLY A 59 5.44 0.97 8.30
CA GLY A 59 4.79 1.76 7.26
C GLY A 59 3.64 1.03 6.59
N HIS A 60 3.12 1.68 5.55
CA HIS A 60 1.80 1.42 5.03
C HIS A 60 1.78 1.43 3.51
N CYS A 61 0.97 0.55 2.93
CA CYS A 61 0.78 0.46 1.50
C CYS A 61 -0.68 0.45 1.11
N TRP A 62 -0.97 1.03 -0.04
CA TRP A 62 -2.30 1.06 -0.64
C TRP A 62 -2.19 1.02 -2.16
N VAL A 63 -3.33 0.77 -2.82
CA VAL A 63 -3.41 0.76 -4.27
C VAL A 63 -4.04 2.07 -4.74
N VAL A 64 -3.63 2.54 -5.91
CA VAL A 64 -4.28 3.64 -6.61
C VAL A 64 -4.76 3.16 -7.96
N THR A 65 -5.91 3.64 -8.41
CA THR A 65 -6.42 3.38 -9.76
C THR A 65 -6.67 4.69 -10.49
N ARG A 66 -6.61 4.64 -11.81
CA ARG A 66 -7.13 5.71 -12.68
C ARG A 66 -8.35 5.19 -13.41
N LEU A 67 -9.51 5.75 -13.11
CA LEU A 67 -10.78 5.40 -13.72
C LEU A 67 -11.46 6.67 -14.24
N ASN A 68 -11.84 6.69 -15.51
CA ASN A 68 -12.52 7.83 -16.15
C ASN A 68 -11.77 9.18 -15.98
N GLY A 69 -10.44 9.15 -15.89
CA GLY A 69 -9.61 10.34 -15.69
C GLY A 69 -9.41 10.73 -14.22
N GLU A 70 -10.13 10.12 -13.29
CA GLU A 70 -10.00 10.37 -11.84
C GLU A 70 -9.02 9.38 -11.21
N VAL A 71 -8.26 9.86 -10.22
CA VAL A 71 -7.36 9.03 -9.41
C VAL A 71 -8.08 8.67 -8.11
N LEU A 72 -8.23 7.37 -7.86
CA LEU A 72 -8.87 6.83 -6.67
C LEU A 72 -7.84 6.04 -5.86
N GLU A 73 -7.87 6.22 -4.54
CA GLU A 73 -6.98 5.52 -3.61
C GLU A 73 -7.74 4.42 -2.85
N TRP A 74 -7.07 3.33 -2.52
CA TRP A 74 -7.71 2.11 -2.02
C TRP A 74 -6.89 1.50 -0.86
N ASP A 75 -7.30 1.79 0.38
CA ASP A 75 -6.71 1.20 1.60
C ASP A 75 -7.40 -0.12 1.98
N ILE A 76 -7.41 -1.09 1.07
CA ILE A 76 -8.19 -2.34 1.20
C ILE A 76 -7.69 -3.21 2.36
N ALA A 77 -6.38 -3.23 2.58
CA ALA A 77 -5.81 -3.99 3.70
C ALA A 77 -6.36 -3.49 5.06
N HIS A 78 -6.54 -2.19 5.27
CA HIS A 78 -7.17 -1.69 6.49
C HIS A 78 -8.67 -2.00 6.56
N HIS A 79 -9.43 -1.87 5.46
CA HIS A 79 -10.84 -2.27 5.44
C HIS A 79 -11.01 -3.72 5.90
N LEU A 80 -10.20 -4.63 5.33
CA LEU A 80 -10.21 -6.05 5.69
C LEU A 80 -9.78 -6.29 7.15
N LYS A 81 -8.73 -5.62 7.63
CA LYS A 81 -8.28 -5.71 9.03
C LYS A 81 -9.30 -5.17 10.03
N MET A 82 -10.11 -4.20 9.63
CA MET A 82 -11.22 -3.67 10.43
C MET A 82 -12.50 -4.52 10.33
N GLY A 83 -12.48 -5.59 9.52
CA GLY A 83 -13.63 -6.47 9.32
C GLY A 83 -14.76 -5.82 8.51
N THR A 84 -14.50 -4.70 7.82
CA THR A 84 -15.51 -4.05 6.99
C THR A 84 -15.68 -4.83 5.69
N ARG A 85 -16.93 -4.98 5.25
CA ARG A 85 -17.26 -5.51 3.92
C ARG A 85 -17.76 -4.46 2.96
N ASP A 86 -18.06 -3.28 3.48
CA ASP A 86 -18.24 -2.08 2.68
C ASP A 86 -16.84 -1.55 2.37
N ILE A 87 -16.43 -1.69 1.10
CA ILE A 87 -15.13 -1.29 0.59
C ILE A 87 -15.38 -0.24 -0.48
N ASP A 88 -14.88 0.96 -0.26
CA ASP A 88 -15.00 2.06 -1.20
C ASP A 88 -13.62 2.70 -1.45
N ALA A 89 -13.54 3.52 -2.49
CA ALA A 89 -12.40 4.36 -2.74
C ALA A 89 -12.22 5.33 -1.56
N GLY A 90 -11.02 5.34 -1.01
CA GLY A 90 -10.66 6.19 0.11
C GLY A 90 -9.50 5.62 0.90
N LEU A 91 -8.76 6.55 1.48
CA LEU A 91 -7.67 6.23 2.39
C LEU A 91 -8.14 6.00 3.83
N ASN A 92 -9.39 6.26 4.19
CA ASN A 92 -9.75 6.46 5.60
C ASN A 92 -10.77 5.47 6.19
N PRO A 93 -10.61 4.14 6.07
CA PRO A 93 -11.33 3.23 6.97
C PRO A 93 -10.89 3.44 8.42
N LYS A 94 -9.61 3.77 8.65
CA LYS A 94 -9.03 4.07 9.97
C LYS A 94 -8.56 5.54 10.06
N PRO A 95 -8.95 6.30 11.10
CA PRO A 95 -8.48 7.67 11.32
C PRO A 95 -6.96 7.78 11.43
N GLY A 96 -6.38 8.84 10.86
CA GLY A 96 -4.94 9.12 10.89
C GLY A 96 -4.44 9.74 9.59
N LYS A 97 -3.12 9.95 9.51
CA LYS A 97 -2.45 10.58 8.36
C LYS A 97 -1.66 9.54 7.57
N ARG A 98 -1.68 9.65 6.23
CA ARG A 98 -0.94 8.77 5.32
C ARG A 98 -0.02 9.61 4.45
N PHE A 99 1.24 9.19 4.35
CA PHE A 99 2.26 9.86 3.57
C PHE A 99 2.82 8.89 2.55
N GLY A 100 2.57 9.13 1.26
CA GLY A 100 3.13 8.32 0.17
C GLY A 100 4.59 8.70 -0.06
N CYS A 101 5.47 7.71 -0.05
CA CYS A 101 6.91 7.90 -0.22
C CYS A 101 7.41 7.35 -1.55
N PHE A 102 6.93 6.17 -1.95
CA PHE A 102 7.30 5.55 -3.21
C PHE A 102 6.07 4.99 -3.92
N HIS A 103 6.15 4.94 -5.24
CA HIS A 103 5.19 4.27 -6.10
C HIS A 103 5.86 3.15 -6.86
N SER A 104 5.07 2.17 -7.30
CA SER A 104 5.56 0.92 -7.90
C SER A 104 6.34 0.04 -6.91
N MET A 105 6.82 -1.12 -7.36
CA MET A 105 7.50 -2.10 -6.49
C MET A 105 9.02 -2.13 -6.67
N GLY A 106 9.61 -1.17 -7.39
CA GLY A 106 11.03 -1.18 -7.71
C GLY A 106 11.62 0.22 -7.64
N LEU A 107 12.78 0.34 -6.98
CA LEU A 107 13.63 1.52 -6.96
C LEU A 107 14.94 1.20 -7.64
N ASP A 108 15.37 2.12 -8.49
CA ASP A 108 16.70 2.13 -9.10
C ASP A 108 17.47 3.33 -8.57
N PHE A 109 18.69 3.09 -8.08
CA PHE A 109 19.66 4.11 -7.71
C PHE A 109 20.92 3.93 -8.57
N PRO A 110 20.93 4.45 -9.82
CA PRO A 110 21.99 4.20 -10.78
C PRO A 110 23.38 4.64 -10.29
N ASP A 111 23.47 5.79 -9.61
CA ASP A 111 24.73 6.32 -9.05
C ASP A 111 25.36 5.40 -8.00
N LEU A 112 24.52 4.59 -7.33
CA LEU A 112 24.95 3.58 -6.36
C LEU A 112 25.05 2.18 -6.97
N LYS A 113 24.76 2.03 -8.27
CA LYS A 113 24.67 0.75 -8.99
C LYS A 113 23.68 -0.24 -8.36
N ILE A 114 22.58 0.28 -7.79
CA ILE A 114 21.50 -0.52 -7.20
C ILE A 114 20.30 -0.47 -8.16
N TYR A 115 19.75 -1.62 -8.50
CA TYR A 115 18.60 -1.75 -9.42
C TYR A 115 17.61 -2.79 -8.90
N GLY A 116 16.33 -2.57 -9.18
CA GLY A 116 15.25 -3.49 -8.81
C GLY A 116 15.10 -3.67 -7.31
N LEU A 117 15.51 -2.68 -6.50
CA LEU A 117 15.33 -2.72 -5.06
C LEU A 117 13.83 -2.70 -4.78
N LYS A 118 13.31 -3.75 -4.14
CA LYS A 118 11.90 -3.78 -3.75
C LYS A 118 11.69 -2.75 -2.64
N ALA A 119 10.96 -1.67 -2.95
CA ALA A 119 10.52 -0.70 -1.96
C ALA A 119 9.44 -1.34 -1.09
N LEU A 120 9.85 -2.00 0.00
CA LEU A 120 8.95 -2.64 0.95
C LEU A 120 8.82 -1.84 2.24
N ILE A 121 8.90 -0.50 2.14
CA ILE A 121 8.54 0.45 3.20
C ILE A 121 9.49 0.54 4.40
N GLU A 122 10.14 -0.55 4.77
CA GLU A 122 11.05 -0.55 5.91
C GLU A 122 12.15 0.49 5.69
N PRO A 123 12.47 1.32 6.70
CA PRO A 123 13.64 2.17 6.63
C PRO A 123 14.86 1.30 6.34
N LEU A 124 15.53 1.61 5.24
CA LEU A 124 16.77 0.96 4.84
C LEU A 124 17.90 1.98 4.93
N GLN A 125 19.03 1.56 5.47
CA GLN A 125 20.28 2.31 5.38
C GLN A 125 21.13 1.77 4.23
N ILE A 126 21.78 2.68 3.51
CA ILE A 126 22.83 2.35 2.55
C ILE A 126 24.16 2.85 3.14
N TYR A 127 25.04 1.91 3.49
CA TYR A 127 26.36 2.23 4.03
C TYR A 127 27.44 1.43 3.30
N ASN A 128 28.46 2.11 2.77
CA ASN A 128 29.51 1.50 1.94
C ASN A 128 28.97 0.62 0.79
N GLY A 129 27.89 1.05 0.14
CA GLY A 129 27.25 0.31 -0.95
C GLY A 129 26.48 -0.94 -0.53
N LYS A 130 26.29 -1.17 0.79
CA LYS A 130 25.48 -2.27 1.32
C LYS A 130 24.16 -1.74 1.86
N VAL A 131 23.09 -2.49 1.60
CA VAL A 131 21.73 -2.21 2.09
C VAL A 131 21.48 -3.05 3.36
N SER A 132 21.03 -2.43 4.44
CA SER A 132 20.58 -3.13 5.66
C SER A 132 19.39 -2.42 6.30
N GLY A 133 18.59 -3.16 7.08
CA GLY A 133 17.52 -2.58 7.91
C GLY A 133 18.06 -1.84 9.14
N PHE A 134 17.19 -1.09 9.81
CA PHE A 134 17.41 -0.60 11.17
C PHE A 134 16.86 -1.63 12.17
N GLU A 135 17.53 -1.83 13.31
CA GLU A 135 17.11 -2.83 14.32
C GLU A 135 15.78 -2.50 15.00
N SER A 136 15.45 -1.21 15.14
CA SER A 136 14.19 -0.73 15.75
C SER A 136 13.87 0.68 15.25
N PRO A 137 13.33 0.82 14.03
CA PRO A 137 13.01 2.13 13.48
C PRO A 137 11.92 2.83 14.31
N GLN A 138 12.10 4.13 14.53
CA GLN A 138 11.11 5.01 15.14
C GLN A 138 10.97 6.22 14.22
N ILE A 139 9.76 6.42 13.70
CA ILE A 139 9.49 7.45 12.71
C ILE A 139 8.57 8.48 13.35
N GLU A 140 9.00 9.75 13.31
CA GLU A 140 8.29 10.86 13.94
C GLU A 140 8.09 12.00 12.94
N LEU A 141 6.87 12.56 12.91
CA LEU A 141 6.59 13.81 12.21
C LEU A 141 7.01 14.99 13.09
N ILE A 142 8.05 15.70 12.66
CA ILE A 142 8.43 16.98 13.25
C ILE A 142 7.49 18.02 12.64
N ALA A 143 6.59 18.58 13.45
CA ALA A 143 5.83 19.77 13.06
C ALA A 143 6.73 20.99 13.27
N ASP A 144 6.75 21.89 12.29
CA ASP A 144 7.35 23.23 12.43
C ASP A 144 6.62 24.07 13.49
#